data_AF-A0A060YSE2-F1
#
_entry.id   AF-A0A060YSE2-F1
#
_cell.length_a   1.000
_cell.length_b   1.000
_cell.length_c   1.000
_cell.angle_alpha   90.00
_cell.angle_beta   90.00
_cell.angle_gamma   90.00
#
_symmetry.space_group_name_H-M   'P 1'
#
loop_
_entity.id
_entity.type
_entity.pdbx_description
1 polymer ?
#
loop_
_entity_poly.entity_id
_entity_poly.type
_entity_poly.pdbx_seq_one_letter_code
_entity_poly.pdbx_strand_id
1 'polypeptide(L)'
;MERCGNRMSSHTESTSFLQTLTGRLPTKKLFHEELALQWVVSSGSVREGALQQAWFFFELMVKSIIHHLYFTDRLESPRKNRFPERFMDDITALVSTIAGDIVSRFQKDLELVERLNTSLAFFLNDLLSVMDRGFVFSLIKTYWKQVSTKLYMLQNPTLESLRLDLLRIVCSHEHYVTLNLPCSLLTPPASPSPSVSSATSQSSGFSTHAQDQKIANMFELSVPFREQHYLAGLVLSELAVILDPEAEGMFGLHKKVVSVVHNLLSSHDSDPRYADPEVKARVATLYLPLIGIVMETLPQLHDFTGKSTY
;
A
#
# COMPACT_ATOMS: atom_id res chain seq x y z
N MET A 1 -55.63 -2.18 -30.28
CA MET A 1 -55.90 -2.01 -28.83
C MET A 1 -55.70 -3.37 -28.19
N GLU A 2 -55.11 -3.38 -27.00
CA GLU A 2 -54.87 -4.53 -26.10
C GLU A 2 -53.58 -5.37 -26.25
N ARG A 3 -52.75 -5.24 -25.20
CA ARG A 3 -51.64 -6.09 -24.78
C ARG A 3 -52.17 -7.36 -24.11
N CYS A 4 -51.44 -8.48 -24.20
CA CYS A 4 -51.00 -9.23 -23.01
C CYS A 4 -49.90 -10.25 -23.39
N GLY A 5 -48.89 -10.39 -22.52
CA GLY A 5 -47.74 -11.29 -22.70
C GLY A 5 -47.86 -12.61 -21.94
N ASN A 6 -46.94 -13.53 -22.23
CA ASN A 6 -46.49 -14.73 -21.49
C ASN A 6 -45.75 -15.63 -22.49
N ARG A 7 -44.74 -16.46 -22.22
CA ARG A 7 -43.98 -16.88 -21.04
C ARG A 7 -42.91 -17.85 -21.59
N MET A 8 -41.72 -17.83 -20.99
CA MET A 8 -40.58 -18.78 -21.06
C MET A 8 -40.67 -20.05 -21.95
N SER A 9 -39.58 -20.33 -22.67
CA SER A 9 -39.08 -21.70 -22.84
C SER A 9 -37.56 -21.70 -22.66
N SER A 10 -37.11 -22.30 -21.55
CA SER A 10 -35.72 -22.60 -21.24
C SER A 10 -35.32 -23.87 -21.99
N HIS A 11 -34.34 -23.78 -22.88
CA HIS A 11 -33.67 -24.97 -23.40
C HIS A 11 -32.84 -25.62 -22.30
N THR A 12 -33.33 -26.76 -21.84
CA THR A 12 -32.67 -27.73 -20.99
C THR A 12 -31.70 -28.61 -21.78
N GLU A 13 -30.73 -29.17 -21.05
CA GLU A 13 -29.76 -30.23 -21.40
C GLU A 13 -28.44 -29.75 -22.00
N SER A 14 -27.34 -29.77 -21.24
CA SER A 14 -26.60 -31.02 -21.02
C SER A 14 -25.89 -31.05 -19.66
N THR A 15 -26.48 -31.75 -18.68
CA THR A 15 -25.88 -31.99 -17.34
C THR A 15 -25.70 -33.48 -17.03
N SER A 16 -25.43 -34.30 -18.03
CA SER A 16 -25.49 -35.77 -17.89
C SER A 16 -24.16 -36.52 -18.10
N PHE A 17 -22.99 -35.84 -18.14
CA PHE A 17 -21.69 -36.54 -18.20
C PHE A 17 -20.84 -36.46 -16.92
N LEU A 18 -21.09 -35.47 -16.05
CA LEU A 18 -20.27 -35.26 -14.83
C LEU A 18 -20.87 -35.86 -13.55
N GLN A 19 -21.98 -36.58 -13.66
CA GLN A 19 -22.76 -37.03 -12.50
C GLN A 19 -22.27 -38.35 -11.87
N THR A 20 -21.23 -39.00 -12.43
CA THR A 20 -20.86 -40.38 -12.06
C THR A 20 -19.64 -40.50 -11.14
N LEU A 21 -18.97 -39.41 -10.75
CA LEU A 21 -17.84 -39.47 -9.81
C LEU A 21 -17.99 -38.42 -8.71
N THR A 22 -18.38 -38.90 -7.52
CA THR A 22 -18.48 -38.21 -6.22
C THR A 22 -19.72 -37.31 -6.03
N GLY A 23 -20.59 -37.72 -5.09
CA GLY A 23 -21.86 -37.07 -4.75
C GLY A 23 -21.74 -35.78 -3.95
N ARG A 24 -21.10 -34.75 -4.50
CA ARG A 24 -21.28 -33.36 -4.05
C ARG A 24 -21.55 -32.49 -5.26
N LEU A 25 -22.68 -31.77 -5.25
CA LEU A 25 -22.90 -30.62 -6.14
C LEU A 25 -21.64 -29.74 -6.09
N PRO A 26 -21.03 -29.35 -7.22
CA PRO A 26 -19.97 -28.36 -7.17
C PRO A 26 -20.60 -27.07 -6.65
N THR A 27 -20.24 -26.67 -5.43
CA THR A 27 -20.36 -25.28 -4.99
C THR A 27 -19.79 -24.44 -6.13
N LYS A 28 -20.59 -23.55 -6.74
CA LYS A 28 -20.12 -22.69 -7.84
C LYS A 28 -18.80 -22.03 -7.41
N LYS A 29 -17.68 -22.52 -7.92
CA LYS A 29 -16.35 -22.00 -7.59
C LYS A 29 -16.24 -20.59 -8.15
N LEU A 30 -15.88 -19.63 -7.32
CA LEU A 30 -15.65 -18.25 -7.78
C LEU A 30 -14.33 -18.21 -8.55
N PHE A 31 -14.33 -17.53 -9.69
CA PHE A 31 -13.18 -17.53 -10.59
C PHE A 31 -11.93 -16.94 -9.93
N HIS A 32 -12.03 -15.79 -9.24
CA HIS A 32 -10.89 -15.17 -8.56
C HIS A 32 -10.32 -16.04 -7.44
N GLU A 33 -11.17 -16.76 -6.71
CA GLU A 33 -10.73 -17.69 -5.65
C GLU A 33 -9.94 -18.85 -6.25
N GLU A 34 -10.47 -19.48 -7.30
CA GLU A 34 -9.77 -20.58 -7.95
C GLU A 34 -8.50 -20.10 -8.68
N LEU A 35 -8.51 -18.90 -9.27
CA LEU A 35 -7.33 -18.32 -9.91
C LEU A 35 -6.21 -18.09 -8.89
N ALA A 36 -6.51 -17.48 -7.73
CA ALA A 36 -5.52 -17.27 -6.68
C ALA A 36 -4.95 -18.60 -6.18
N LEU A 37 -5.83 -19.56 -5.84
CA LEU A 37 -5.45 -20.89 -5.38
C LEU A 37 -4.55 -21.62 -6.40
N GLN A 38 -4.99 -21.69 -7.66
CA GLN A 38 -4.26 -22.40 -8.71
C GLN A 38 -2.91 -21.75 -9.01
N TRP A 39 -2.81 -20.43 -8.93
CA TRP A 39 -1.53 -19.75 -9.10
C TRP A 39 -0.57 -20.07 -7.95
N VAL A 40 -1.05 -20.08 -6.70
CA VAL A 40 -0.25 -20.46 -5.53
C VAL A 40 0.33 -21.87 -5.68
N VAL A 41 -0.50 -22.84 -6.07
CA VAL A 41 -0.07 -24.25 -6.20
C VAL A 41 0.58 -24.59 -7.54
N SER A 42 0.64 -23.65 -8.48
CA SER A 42 1.25 -23.86 -9.79
C SER A 42 2.75 -24.15 -9.67
N SER A 43 3.24 -25.06 -10.51
CA SER A 43 4.64 -25.47 -10.57
C SER A 43 5.12 -25.70 -12.01
N GLY A 44 6.44 -25.82 -12.20
CA GLY A 44 7.04 -26.08 -13.50
C GLY A 44 6.74 -25.01 -14.55
N SER A 45 6.54 -25.44 -15.80
CA SER A 45 6.30 -24.54 -16.94
C SER A 45 5.04 -23.69 -16.80
N VAL A 46 4.00 -24.19 -16.12
CA VAL A 46 2.74 -23.46 -15.90
C VAL A 46 3.01 -22.25 -15.01
N ARG A 47 3.77 -22.43 -13.92
CA ARG A 47 4.17 -21.33 -13.04
C ARG A 47 4.99 -20.29 -13.78
N GLU A 48 5.99 -20.72 -14.56
CA GLU A 48 6.83 -19.80 -15.33
C GLU A 48 6.00 -19.00 -16.35
N GLY A 49 5.08 -19.64 -17.06
CA GLY A 49 4.13 -18.95 -17.94
C GLY A 49 3.26 -17.93 -17.20
N ALA A 50 2.79 -18.27 -16.00
CA ALA A 50 2.00 -17.36 -15.17
C ALA A 50 2.81 -16.16 -14.69
N LEU A 51 4.07 -16.34 -14.29
CA LEU A 51 4.97 -15.25 -13.89
C LEU A 51 5.26 -14.30 -15.05
N GLN A 52 5.47 -14.82 -16.26
CA GLN A 52 5.70 -14.01 -17.46
C GLN A 52 4.51 -13.12 -17.83
N GLN A 53 3.28 -13.54 -17.47
CA GLN A 53 2.03 -12.81 -17.74
C GLN A 53 1.34 -12.38 -16.44
N ALA A 54 2.09 -12.11 -15.38
CA ALA A 54 1.54 -11.82 -14.06
C ALA A 54 0.57 -10.62 -14.07
N TRP A 55 0.90 -9.57 -14.82
CA TRP A 55 0.05 -8.38 -15.00
C TRP A 55 -1.39 -8.74 -15.41
N PHE A 56 -1.53 -9.66 -16.36
CA PHE A 56 -2.82 -10.09 -16.90
C PHE A 56 -3.64 -10.83 -15.84
N PHE A 57 -3.01 -11.78 -15.15
CA PHE A 57 -3.71 -12.58 -14.14
C PHE A 57 -4.11 -11.76 -12.92
N PHE A 58 -3.27 -10.82 -12.48
CA PHE A 58 -3.64 -9.88 -11.42
C PHE A 58 -4.82 -8.99 -11.83
N GLU A 59 -4.77 -8.38 -13.01
CA GLU A 59 -5.86 -7.52 -13.50
C GLU A 59 -7.16 -8.32 -13.67
N LEU A 60 -7.08 -9.54 -14.20
CA LEU A 60 -8.22 -10.44 -14.36
C LEU A 60 -8.81 -10.84 -13.00
N MET A 61 -7.97 -11.10 -12.01
CA MET A 61 -8.39 -11.39 -10.64
C MET A 61 -9.15 -10.21 -10.03
N VAL A 62 -8.61 -9.00 -10.12
CA VAL A 62 -9.26 -7.76 -9.62
C VAL A 62 -10.60 -7.54 -10.31
N LYS A 63 -10.67 -7.66 -11.64
CA LYS A 63 -11.92 -7.54 -12.40
C LYS A 63 -12.95 -8.58 -11.96
N SER A 64 -12.54 -9.82 -11.75
CA SER A 64 -13.42 -10.89 -11.26
C SER A 64 -13.92 -10.64 -9.83
N ILE A 65 -13.06 -10.10 -8.95
CA ILE A 65 -13.43 -9.67 -7.59
C ILE A 65 -14.51 -8.59 -7.66
N ILE A 66 -14.28 -7.51 -8.41
CA ILE A 66 -15.22 -6.38 -8.54
C ILE A 66 -16.54 -6.87 -9.11
N HIS A 67 -16.50 -7.69 -10.16
CA HIS A 67 -17.68 -8.26 -10.78
C HIS A 67 -18.47 -9.11 -9.78
N HIS A 68 -17.81 -9.96 -8.99
CA HIS A 68 -18.48 -10.74 -7.95
C HIS A 68 -19.15 -9.85 -6.89
N LEU A 69 -18.45 -8.83 -6.39
CA LEU A 69 -18.99 -7.89 -5.41
C LEU A 69 -20.19 -7.12 -5.95
N TYR A 70 -20.16 -6.74 -7.23
CA TYR A 70 -21.28 -6.07 -7.89
C TYR A 70 -22.52 -6.98 -7.96
N PHE A 71 -22.38 -8.20 -8.49
CA PHE A 71 -23.51 -9.12 -8.65
C PHE A 71 -24.05 -9.68 -7.32
N THR A 72 -23.27 -9.62 -6.25
CA THR A 72 -23.70 -10.03 -4.91
C THR A 72 -24.14 -8.87 -4.02
N ASP A 73 -24.18 -7.64 -4.57
CA ASP A 73 -24.52 -6.41 -3.84
C ASP A 73 -23.66 -6.18 -2.58
N ARG A 74 -22.37 -6.53 -2.67
CA ARG A 74 -21.39 -6.42 -1.58
C ARG A 74 -20.42 -5.26 -1.75
N LEU A 75 -20.52 -4.47 -2.82
CA LEU A 75 -19.67 -3.29 -3.03
C LEU A 75 -19.82 -2.25 -1.92
N GLU A 76 -21.01 -2.10 -1.36
CA GLU A 76 -21.28 -1.19 -0.23
C GLU A 76 -21.08 -1.85 1.14
N SER A 77 -20.92 -3.17 1.18
CA SER A 77 -20.69 -3.88 2.44
C SER A 77 -19.32 -3.49 3.05
N PRO A 78 -19.18 -3.52 4.39
CA PRO A 78 -17.90 -3.25 5.04
C PRO A 78 -16.80 -4.14 4.46
N ARG A 79 -15.65 -3.54 4.09
CA ARG A 79 -14.57 -4.24 3.38
C ARG A 79 -14.10 -5.54 4.07
N LYS A 80 -14.12 -5.56 5.42
CA LYS A 80 -13.77 -6.72 6.26
C LYS A 80 -14.64 -7.96 6.04
N ASN A 81 -15.88 -7.78 5.57
CA ASN A 81 -16.86 -8.86 5.47
C ASN A 81 -17.10 -9.30 4.01
N ARG A 82 -16.34 -8.75 3.05
CA ARG A 82 -16.55 -8.98 1.62
C ARG A 82 -16.13 -10.38 1.19
N PHE A 83 -15.08 -10.92 1.81
CA PHE A 83 -14.39 -12.12 1.35
C PHE A 83 -14.25 -13.17 2.46
N PRO A 84 -14.24 -14.47 2.10
CA PRO A 84 -13.95 -15.53 3.06
C PRO A 84 -12.46 -15.55 3.43
N GLU A 85 -12.16 -15.94 4.67
CA GLU A 85 -10.78 -16.01 5.20
C GLU A 85 -9.85 -16.85 4.32
N ARG A 86 -10.33 -18.00 3.83
CA ARG A 86 -9.56 -18.86 2.92
C ARG A 86 -9.04 -18.13 1.68
N PHE A 87 -9.86 -17.27 1.07
CA PHE A 87 -9.42 -16.51 -0.11
C PHE A 87 -8.37 -15.46 0.29
N MET A 88 -8.50 -14.85 1.46
CA MET A 88 -7.52 -13.90 2.00
C MET A 88 -6.17 -14.60 2.27
N ASP A 89 -6.19 -15.84 2.75
CA ASP A 89 -5.00 -16.67 2.93
C ASP A 89 -4.33 -17.00 1.59
N ASP A 90 -5.11 -17.37 0.56
CA ASP A 90 -4.61 -17.64 -0.78
C ASP A 90 -3.93 -16.39 -1.38
N ILE A 91 -4.50 -15.21 -1.19
CA ILE A 91 -3.89 -13.93 -1.61
C ILE A 91 -2.60 -13.65 -0.86
N THR A 92 -2.58 -13.90 0.46
CA THR A 92 -1.38 -13.73 1.29
C THR A 92 -0.26 -14.65 0.83
N ALA A 93 -0.58 -15.92 0.59
CA ALA A 93 0.35 -16.90 0.06
C ALA A 93 0.86 -16.50 -1.33
N LEU A 94 -0.02 -16.00 -2.21
CA LEU A 94 0.35 -15.55 -3.55
C LEU A 94 1.35 -14.39 -3.50
N VAL A 95 1.02 -13.31 -2.76
CA VAL A 95 1.92 -12.15 -2.60
C VAL A 95 3.25 -12.56 -1.99
N SER A 96 3.23 -13.41 -0.95
CA SER A 96 4.44 -13.92 -0.32
C SER A 96 5.32 -14.72 -1.29
N THR A 97 4.71 -15.56 -2.13
CA THR A 97 5.45 -16.38 -3.10
C THR A 97 6.04 -15.53 -4.22
N ILE A 98 5.28 -14.55 -4.73
CA ILE A 98 5.75 -13.59 -5.74
C ILE A 98 6.91 -12.75 -5.21
N ALA A 99 6.83 -12.27 -3.95
CA ALA A 99 7.93 -11.57 -3.29
C ALA A 99 9.19 -12.45 -3.18
N GLY A 100 9.02 -13.74 -2.87
CA GLY A 100 10.11 -14.72 -2.87
C GLY A 100 10.74 -14.94 -4.25
N ASP A 101 9.94 -14.96 -5.32
CA ASP A 101 10.44 -15.03 -6.70
C ASP A 101 11.25 -13.78 -7.07
N ILE A 102 10.77 -12.58 -6.72
CA ILE A 102 11.50 -11.30 -6.90
C ILE A 102 12.87 -11.37 -6.23
N VAL A 103 12.90 -11.75 -4.96
CA VAL A 103 14.13 -11.82 -4.13
C VAL A 103 15.11 -12.90 -4.60
N SER A 104 14.62 -14.01 -5.17
CA SER A 104 15.46 -15.13 -5.61
C SER A 104 15.96 -14.99 -7.05
N ARG A 105 15.29 -14.18 -7.89
CA ARG A 105 15.57 -14.08 -9.33
C ARG A 105 16.13 -12.74 -9.79
N PHE A 106 16.20 -11.70 -8.93
CA PHE A 106 16.63 -10.36 -9.34
C PHE A 106 18.02 -10.29 -10.02
N GLN A 107 18.92 -11.24 -9.75
CA GLN A 107 20.24 -11.34 -10.40
C GLN A 107 20.25 -12.26 -11.64
N LYS A 108 19.19 -13.04 -11.86
CA LYS A 108 19.10 -14.05 -12.94
C LYS A 108 18.31 -13.54 -14.12
N ASP A 109 17.19 -12.87 -13.85
CA ASP A 109 16.25 -12.37 -14.85
C ASP A 109 15.63 -11.07 -14.34
N LEU A 110 16.36 -9.97 -14.54
CA LEU A 110 15.96 -8.67 -14.03
C LEU A 110 14.69 -8.15 -14.72
N GLU A 111 14.56 -8.37 -16.03
CA GLU A 111 13.41 -7.91 -16.82
C GLU A 111 12.10 -8.56 -16.34
N LEU A 112 12.12 -9.88 -16.07
CA LEU A 112 10.98 -10.55 -15.46
C LEU A 112 10.67 -9.97 -14.08
N VAL A 113 11.69 -9.77 -13.24
CA VAL A 113 11.52 -9.29 -11.87
C VAL A 113 10.96 -7.88 -11.82
N GLU A 114 11.41 -6.97 -12.68
CA GLU A 114 10.88 -5.61 -12.79
C GLU A 114 9.41 -5.60 -13.21
N ARG A 115 9.04 -6.41 -14.22
CA ARG A 115 7.64 -6.58 -14.64
C ARG A 115 6.79 -7.19 -13.53
N LEU A 116 7.30 -8.19 -12.83
CA LEU A 116 6.61 -8.88 -11.74
C LEU A 116 6.39 -7.95 -10.54
N ASN A 117 7.41 -7.19 -10.16
CA ASN A 117 7.33 -6.18 -9.10
C ASN A 117 6.30 -5.09 -9.44
N THR A 118 6.34 -4.58 -10.67
CA THR A 118 5.38 -3.58 -11.15
C THR A 118 3.95 -4.12 -11.14
N SER A 119 3.74 -5.35 -11.62
CA SER A 119 2.44 -6.00 -11.66
C SER A 119 1.88 -6.23 -10.25
N LEU A 120 2.72 -6.69 -9.32
CA LEU A 120 2.35 -6.86 -7.92
C LEU A 120 2.01 -5.51 -7.27
N ALA A 121 2.75 -4.45 -7.56
CA ALA A 121 2.49 -3.12 -7.01
C ALA A 121 1.12 -2.57 -7.46
N PHE A 122 0.79 -2.71 -8.75
CA PHE A 122 -0.53 -2.34 -9.26
C PHE A 122 -1.64 -3.19 -8.64
N PHE A 123 -1.41 -4.50 -8.50
CA PHE A 123 -2.36 -5.38 -7.82
C PHE A 123 -2.65 -4.93 -6.39
N LEU A 124 -1.59 -4.66 -5.59
CA LEU A 124 -1.74 -4.16 -4.21
C LEU A 124 -2.45 -2.81 -4.17
N ASN A 125 -2.14 -1.91 -5.11
CA ASN A 125 -2.84 -0.64 -5.25
C ASN A 125 -4.34 -0.83 -5.50
N ASP A 126 -4.72 -1.72 -6.43
CA ASP A 126 -6.13 -1.98 -6.74
C ASP A 126 -6.87 -2.65 -5.58
N LEU A 127 -6.18 -3.52 -4.82
CA LEU A 127 -6.75 -4.14 -3.63
C LEU A 127 -7.13 -3.13 -2.54
N LEU A 128 -6.46 -1.98 -2.43
CA LEU A 128 -6.81 -0.92 -1.46
C LEU A 128 -8.24 -0.36 -1.67
N SER A 129 -8.78 -0.50 -2.88
CA SER A 129 -10.14 -0.06 -3.23
C SER A 129 -11.20 -1.11 -2.86
N VAL A 130 -10.88 -2.40 -3.00
CA VAL A 130 -11.86 -3.50 -2.91
C VAL A 130 -11.79 -4.30 -1.62
N MET A 131 -10.61 -4.45 -1.00
CA MET A 131 -10.34 -5.25 0.20
C MET A 131 -10.11 -4.40 1.45
N ASP A 132 -10.13 -5.05 2.62
CA ASP A 132 -9.79 -4.36 3.88
C ASP A 132 -8.38 -3.74 3.80
N ARG A 133 -8.27 -2.44 4.09
CA ARG A 133 -7.02 -1.68 3.96
C ARG A 133 -5.94 -2.17 4.93
N GLY A 134 -6.33 -2.61 6.13
CA GLY A 134 -5.40 -3.18 7.11
C GLY A 134 -4.82 -4.50 6.63
N PHE A 135 -5.65 -5.33 6.00
CA PHE A 135 -5.17 -6.53 5.29
C PHE A 135 -4.21 -6.18 4.16
N VAL A 136 -4.53 -5.23 3.28
CA VAL A 136 -3.63 -4.87 2.17
C VAL A 136 -2.30 -4.28 2.69
N PHE A 137 -2.31 -3.52 3.78
CA PHE A 137 -1.07 -3.09 4.44
C PHE A 137 -0.25 -4.25 4.98
N SER A 138 -0.86 -5.34 5.45
CA SER A 138 -0.14 -6.53 5.87
C SER A 138 0.56 -7.23 4.68
N LEU A 139 -0.06 -7.20 3.49
CA LEU A 139 0.55 -7.69 2.24
C LEU A 139 1.74 -6.84 1.82
N ILE A 140 1.59 -5.51 1.83
CA ILE A 140 2.69 -4.56 1.54
C ILE A 140 3.85 -4.79 2.53
N LYS A 141 3.53 -4.93 3.82
CA LYS A 141 4.53 -5.23 4.87
C LYS A 141 5.23 -6.56 4.62
N THR A 142 4.53 -7.57 4.14
CA THR A 142 5.10 -8.89 3.83
C THR A 142 6.10 -8.79 2.69
N TYR A 143 5.73 -8.15 1.58
CA TYR A 143 6.65 -7.85 0.47
C TYR A 143 7.87 -7.09 0.98
N TRP A 144 7.63 -5.99 1.70
CA TRP A 144 8.67 -5.10 2.21
C TRP A 144 9.69 -5.85 3.06
N LYS A 145 9.21 -6.65 4.03
CA LYS A 145 10.05 -7.46 4.91
C LYS A 145 10.94 -8.43 4.13
N GLN A 146 10.40 -9.13 3.14
CA GLN A 146 11.18 -10.11 2.37
C GLN A 146 12.29 -9.44 1.56
N VAL A 147 11.96 -8.36 0.85
CA VAL A 147 12.95 -7.61 0.04
C VAL A 147 14.00 -6.95 0.93
N SER A 148 13.60 -6.28 2.02
CA SER A 148 14.53 -5.67 2.98
C SER A 148 15.48 -6.70 3.61
N THR A 149 14.99 -7.91 3.92
CA THR A 149 15.85 -8.98 4.46
C THR A 149 16.98 -9.32 3.49
N LYS A 150 16.66 -9.46 2.20
CA LYS A 150 17.68 -9.76 1.18
C LYS A 150 18.60 -8.57 0.91
N LEU A 151 18.02 -7.37 0.88
CA LEU A 151 18.77 -6.13 0.69
C LEU A 151 19.81 -5.95 1.79
N TYR A 152 19.46 -6.14 3.07
CA TYR A 152 20.41 -6.03 4.18
C TYR A 152 21.57 -7.03 4.05
N MET A 153 21.31 -8.23 3.53
CA MET A 153 22.34 -9.25 3.33
C MET A 153 23.31 -8.94 2.18
N LEU A 154 22.86 -8.24 1.14
CA LEU A 154 23.61 -8.06 -0.11
C LEU A 154 23.95 -6.61 -0.46
N GLN A 155 23.34 -5.64 0.21
CA GLN A 155 23.44 -4.20 -0.05
C GLN A 155 23.30 -3.85 -1.55
N ASN A 156 22.30 -4.44 -2.21
CA ASN A 156 22.18 -4.37 -3.65
C ASN A 156 21.23 -3.22 -4.12
N PRO A 157 21.72 -2.25 -4.91
CA PRO A 157 20.93 -1.10 -5.33
C PRO A 157 19.74 -1.46 -6.25
N THR A 158 19.77 -2.62 -6.93
CA THR A 158 18.64 -3.08 -7.74
C THR A 158 17.43 -3.42 -6.87
N LEU A 159 17.63 -4.09 -5.73
CA LEU A 159 16.52 -4.39 -4.80
C LEU A 159 15.94 -3.11 -4.21
N GLU A 160 16.77 -2.12 -3.94
CA GLU A 160 16.31 -0.81 -3.49
C GLU A 160 15.51 -0.08 -4.58
N SER A 161 15.99 -0.12 -5.83
CA SER A 161 15.26 0.40 -6.99
C SER A 161 13.85 -0.21 -7.12
N LEU A 162 13.71 -1.53 -6.89
CA LEU A 162 12.42 -2.22 -6.91
C LEU A 162 11.49 -1.79 -5.78
N ARG A 163 12.01 -1.52 -4.58
CA ARG A 163 11.24 -0.96 -3.45
C ARG A 163 10.69 0.42 -3.79
N LEU A 164 11.51 1.28 -4.40
CA LEU A 164 11.07 2.60 -4.87
C LEU A 164 9.97 2.48 -5.93
N ASP A 165 10.06 1.54 -6.87
CA ASP A 165 9.00 1.33 -7.87
C ASP A 165 7.69 0.87 -7.25
N LEU A 166 7.76 -0.05 -6.29
CA LEU A 166 6.57 -0.50 -5.56
C LEU A 166 5.94 0.65 -4.78
N LEU A 167 6.74 1.43 -4.04
CA LEU A 167 6.26 2.60 -3.31
C LEU A 167 5.66 3.65 -4.25
N ARG A 168 6.30 3.94 -5.39
CA ARG A 168 5.79 4.89 -6.37
C ARG A 168 4.36 4.56 -6.81
N ILE A 169 4.08 3.28 -7.05
CA ILE A 169 2.77 2.81 -7.51
C ILE A 169 1.77 2.77 -6.34
N VAL A 170 2.11 2.11 -5.23
CA VAL A 170 1.20 1.97 -4.09
C VAL A 170 0.85 3.32 -3.45
N CYS A 171 1.81 4.25 -3.39
CA CYS A 171 1.57 5.59 -2.85
C CYS A 171 0.80 6.50 -3.81
N SER A 172 0.66 6.14 -5.09
CA SER A 172 -0.17 6.88 -6.05
C SER A 172 -1.68 6.63 -5.90
N HIS A 173 -2.07 5.77 -4.95
CA HIS A 173 -3.46 5.45 -4.69
C HIS A 173 -4.30 6.71 -4.37
N GLU A 174 -5.51 6.80 -4.93
CA GLU A 174 -6.39 7.98 -4.85
C GLU A 174 -6.75 8.42 -3.41
N HIS A 175 -6.62 7.51 -2.44
CA HIS A 175 -6.90 7.73 -1.02
C HIS A 175 -5.63 7.80 -0.16
N TYR A 176 -4.45 8.00 -0.74
CA TYR A 176 -3.16 8.03 -0.03
C TYR A 176 -3.20 8.91 1.23
N VAL A 177 -3.71 10.13 1.14
CA VAL A 177 -3.78 11.05 2.29
C VAL A 177 -4.63 10.46 3.42
N THR A 178 -5.83 9.96 3.13
CA THR A 178 -6.71 9.33 4.13
C THR A 178 -6.12 8.04 4.71
N LEU A 179 -5.32 7.33 3.92
CA LEU A 179 -4.61 6.12 4.35
C LEU A 179 -3.47 6.43 5.33
N ASN A 180 -2.83 7.59 5.22
CA ASN A 180 -1.75 8.02 6.11
C ASN A 180 -2.23 8.93 7.25
N LEU A 181 -3.36 9.61 7.10
CA LEU A 181 -4.00 10.42 8.12
C LEU A 181 -5.32 9.77 8.48
N PRO A 182 -5.35 8.71 9.33
CA PRO A 182 -6.62 8.26 9.88
C PRO A 182 -7.29 9.48 10.49
N CYS A 183 -8.44 9.88 9.93
CA CYS A 183 -9.13 11.08 10.33
C CYS A 183 -9.30 11.06 11.86
N SER A 184 -8.72 12.04 12.55
CA SER A 184 -9.09 12.43 13.91
C SER A 184 -10.49 13.05 13.94
N LEU A 185 -11.47 12.43 13.28
CA LEU A 185 -12.88 12.86 13.30
C LEU A 185 -13.67 12.28 14.46
N LEU A 186 -13.04 11.62 15.42
CA LEU A 186 -13.71 11.16 16.64
C LEU A 186 -12.75 11.21 17.84
N THR A 187 -12.37 12.41 18.29
CA THR A 187 -12.44 12.59 19.74
C THR A 187 -13.93 12.51 20.08
N PRO A 188 -14.38 11.57 20.95
CA PRO A 188 -15.74 11.68 21.48
C PRO A 188 -15.91 13.09 22.06
N PRO A 189 -17.09 13.72 21.96
CA PRO A 189 -17.33 14.94 22.72
C PRO A 189 -16.95 14.61 24.17
N ALA A 190 -16.11 15.45 24.78
CA ALA A 190 -15.81 15.33 26.19
C ALA A 190 -17.15 15.27 26.93
N SER A 191 -17.47 14.12 27.49
CA SER A 191 -18.68 13.93 28.28
C SER A 191 -18.72 15.03 29.35
N PRO A 192 -19.80 15.81 29.45
CA PRO A 192 -19.95 16.77 30.52
C PRO A 192 -20.45 15.99 31.74
N SER A 193 -19.54 15.33 32.45
CA SER A 193 -19.86 14.83 33.78
C SER A 193 -19.30 15.83 34.79
N PRO A 194 -20.13 16.68 35.42
CA PRO A 194 -19.68 17.52 36.50
C PRO A 194 -19.54 16.63 37.74
N SER A 195 -18.35 16.58 38.32
CA SER A 195 -18.15 16.12 39.69
C SER A 195 -17.42 17.22 40.42
N VAL A 196 -18.13 17.81 41.37
CA VAL A 196 -17.71 18.95 42.17
C VAL A 196 -16.95 18.43 43.40
N SER A 197 -15.89 19.15 43.76
CA SER A 197 -15.26 19.24 45.09
C SER A 197 -14.23 18.16 45.48
N SER A 198 -12.95 18.52 45.38
CA SER A 198 -12.22 18.97 46.57
C SER A 198 -10.93 19.72 46.19
N ALA A 199 -10.70 20.79 46.95
CA ALA A 199 -9.64 21.76 46.77
C ALA A 199 -8.32 21.26 47.37
N THR A 200 -7.25 21.24 46.58
CA THR A 200 -5.93 21.69 47.03
C THR A 200 -5.14 22.14 45.80
N SER A 201 -4.85 23.44 45.78
CA SER A 201 -4.10 24.14 44.74
C SER A 201 -2.63 23.73 44.69
N GLN A 202 -1.97 24.15 43.59
CA GLN A 202 -0.52 24.33 43.38
C GLN A 202 0.16 23.27 42.48
N SER A 203 -0.18 23.27 41.19
CA SER A 203 0.80 23.09 40.10
C SER A 203 0.24 23.61 38.77
N SER A 204 -0.05 24.90 38.72
CA SER A 204 -0.09 25.64 37.46
C SER A 204 1.35 25.98 37.07
N GLY A 205 1.88 25.33 36.03
CA GLY A 205 3.11 25.77 35.38
C GLY A 205 4.02 24.67 34.85
N PHE A 206 3.57 23.86 33.89
CA PHE A 206 4.43 23.25 32.87
C PHE A 206 3.61 22.51 31.80
N SER A 207 3.17 23.20 30.74
CA SER A 207 2.59 22.53 29.57
C SER A 207 3.26 22.93 28.25
N THR A 208 4.33 23.71 28.30
CA THR A 208 5.15 24.02 27.12
C THR A 208 5.94 22.79 26.66
N HIS A 209 6.63 22.08 27.54
CA HIS A 209 7.43 20.91 27.13
C HIS A 209 6.65 19.77 26.48
N ALA A 210 5.39 19.54 26.85
CA ALA A 210 4.58 18.49 26.23
C ALA A 210 4.11 18.87 24.81
N GLN A 211 3.84 20.17 24.57
CA GLN A 211 3.53 20.69 23.24
C GLN A 211 4.80 20.82 22.39
N ASP A 212 5.92 21.28 22.97
CA ASP A 212 7.20 21.42 22.30
C ASP A 212 7.78 20.05 21.90
N GLN A 213 7.66 19.03 22.75
CA GLN A 213 8.03 17.65 22.39
C GLN A 213 7.14 17.10 21.28
N LYS A 214 5.84 17.41 21.31
CA LYS A 214 4.90 17.00 20.25
C LYS A 214 5.25 17.67 18.92
N ILE A 215 5.63 18.96 18.94
CA ILE A 215 6.06 19.70 17.76
C ILE A 215 7.40 19.16 17.25
N ALA A 216 8.39 18.93 18.11
CA ALA A 216 9.69 18.36 17.74
C ALA A 216 9.55 16.97 17.10
N ASN A 217 8.70 16.11 17.67
CA ASN A 217 8.44 14.78 17.14
C ASN A 217 7.75 14.78 15.76
N MET A 218 7.14 15.90 15.33
CA MET A 218 6.53 16.02 14.00
C MET A 218 7.57 16.20 12.89
N PHE A 219 8.77 16.70 13.21
CA PHE A 219 9.88 16.86 12.26
C PHE A 219 10.83 15.66 12.27
N GLU A 220 10.68 14.75 13.22
CA GLU A 220 11.49 13.54 13.31
C GLU A 220 10.78 12.38 12.61
N LEU A 221 11.54 11.62 11.82
CA LEU A 221 11.09 10.34 11.27
C LEU A 221 11.09 9.22 12.33
N SER A 222 10.35 9.48 13.41
CA SER A 222 10.30 8.62 14.59
C SER A 222 9.58 7.28 14.32
N VAL A 223 9.74 6.30 15.20
CA VAL A 223 8.96 5.04 15.13
C VAL A 223 7.46 5.30 15.17
N PRO A 224 6.90 6.12 16.08
CA PRO A 224 5.48 6.45 16.09
C PRO A 224 5.00 7.10 14.79
N PHE A 225 5.79 8.00 14.19
CA PHE A 225 5.46 8.61 12.91
C PHE A 225 5.32 7.54 11.82
N ARG A 226 6.28 6.63 11.73
CA ARG A 226 6.27 5.55 10.72
C ARG A 226 5.15 4.53 10.92
N GLU A 227 4.70 4.32 12.16
CA GLU A 227 3.56 3.46 12.44
C GLU A 227 2.23 4.15 12.11
N GLN A 228 2.11 5.44 12.43
CA GLN A 228 0.90 6.23 12.19
C GLN A 228 0.70 6.56 10.71
N HIS A 229 1.78 6.92 10.02
CA HIS A 229 1.78 7.35 8.63
C HIS A 229 2.50 6.31 7.76
N TYR A 230 2.02 5.07 7.77
CA TYR A 230 2.78 3.92 7.27
C TYR A 230 3.43 4.12 5.88
N LEU A 231 2.65 4.47 4.86
CA LEU A 231 3.19 4.62 3.49
C LEU A 231 4.12 5.84 3.38
N ALA A 232 3.76 6.97 4.00
CA ALA A 232 4.60 8.16 4.03
C ALA A 232 5.91 7.90 4.78
N GLY A 233 5.84 7.18 5.90
CA GLY A 233 6.96 6.74 6.70
C GLY A 233 7.89 5.83 5.92
N LEU A 234 7.37 4.90 5.11
CA LEU A 234 8.20 4.09 4.21
C LEU A 234 8.92 4.97 3.18
N VAL A 235 8.20 5.85 2.47
CA VAL A 235 8.79 6.73 1.45
C VAL A 235 9.88 7.64 2.03
N LEU A 236 9.61 8.26 3.18
CA LEU A 236 10.57 9.16 3.84
C LEU A 236 11.75 8.39 4.45
N SER A 237 11.55 7.13 4.88
CA SER A 237 12.66 6.29 5.35
C SER A 237 13.61 5.95 4.21
N GLU A 238 13.10 5.58 3.05
CA GLU A 238 13.95 5.31 1.88
C GLU A 238 14.65 6.59 1.42
N LEU A 239 13.98 7.74 1.46
CA LEU A 239 14.60 9.03 1.16
C LEU A 239 15.79 9.31 2.09
N ALA A 240 15.61 9.13 3.39
CA ALA A 240 16.66 9.36 4.38
C ALA A 240 17.87 8.42 4.15
N VAL A 241 17.61 7.13 3.93
CA VAL A 241 18.67 6.14 3.71
C VAL A 241 19.41 6.37 2.38
N ILE A 242 18.68 6.68 1.30
CA ILE A 242 19.30 6.88 -0.02
C ILE A 242 20.12 8.15 -0.07
N LEU A 243 19.70 9.23 0.60
CA LEU A 243 20.45 10.49 0.61
C LEU A 243 21.59 10.52 1.65
N ASP A 244 21.75 9.48 2.47
CA ASP A 244 22.83 9.39 3.45
C ASP A 244 24.21 9.48 2.75
N PRO A 245 25.09 10.41 3.16
CA PRO A 245 26.41 10.56 2.55
C PRO A 245 27.28 9.30 2.64
N GLU A 246 27.03 8.43 3.63
CA GLU A 246 27.76 7.17 3.80
C GLU A 246 27.27 6.08 2.83
N ALA A 247 26.16 6.29 2.12
CA ALA A 247 25.57 5.35 1.18
C ALA A 247 26.14 5.47 -0.25
N GLU A 248 27.46 5.35 -0.41
CA GLU A 248 28.19 5.55 -1.70
C GLU A 248 27.63 4.72 -2.89
N GLY A 249 26.97 3.60 -2.62
CA GLY A 249 26.36 2.73 -3.65
C GLY A 249 24.96 3.16 -4.14
N MET A 250 24.34 4.18 -3.54
CA MET A 250 22.93 4.53 -3.75
C MET A 250 22.73 5.81 -4.56
N PHE A 251 23.80 6.50 -4.95
CA PHE A 251 23.76 7.77 -5.71
C PHE A 251 22.89 7.71 -6.97
N GLY A 252 22.92 6.59 -7.70
CA GLY A 252 22.09 6.38 -8.89
C GLY A 252 20.58 6.41 -8.63
N LEU A 253 20.14 6.30 -7.37
CA LEU A 253 18.75 6.29 -6.96
C LEU A 253 18.25 7.64 -6.43
N HIS A 254 19.12 8.64 -6.22
CA HIS A 254 18.75 9.95 -5.67
C HIS A 254 17.61 10.58 -6.47
N LYS A 255 17.78 10.66 -7.80
CA LYS A 255 16.74 11.20 -8.71
C LYS A 255 15.43 10.43 -8.60
N LYS A 256 15.50 9.11 -8.43
CA LYS A 256 14.32 8.24 -8.36
C LYS A 256 13.54 8.49 -7.07
N VAL A 257 14.19 8.47 -5.91
CA VAL A 257 13.51 8.69 -4.62
C VAL A 257 12.99 10.13 -4.48
N VAL A 258 13.76 11.12 -4.94
CA VAL A 258 13.32 12.52 -4.97
C VAL A 258 12.10 12.67 -5.88
N SER A 259 12.07 11.99 -7.03
CA SER A 259 10.90 12.01 -7.92
C SER A 259 9.66 11.40 -7.27
N VAL A 260 9.79 10.33 -6.45
CA VAL A 260 8.65 9.75 -5.72
C VAL A 260 8.04 10.79 -4.77
N VAL A 261 8.87 11.44 -3.95
CA VAL A 261 8.42 12.44 -2.98
C VAL A 261 7.85 13.67 -3.69
N HIS A 262 8.54 14.17 -4.71
CA HIS A 262 8.09 15.29 -5.52
C HIS A 262 6.72 15.03 -6.14
N ASN A 263 6.52 13.87 -6.77
CA ASN A 263 5.25 13.54 -7.41
C ASN A 263 4.10 13.47 -6.39
N LEU A 264 4.35 12.94 -5.19
CA LEU A 264 3.36 12.96 -4.11
C LEU A 264 3.01 14.39 -3.70
N LEU A 265 4.01 15.23 -3.42
CA LEU A 265 3.80 16.64 -3.07
C LEU A 265 3.03 17.38 -4.17
N SER A 266 3.45 17.27 -5.43
CA SER A 266 2.77 17.90 -6.57
C SER A 266 1.33 17.40 -6.75
N SER A 267 1.11 16.08 -6.59
CA SER A 267 -0.23 15.51 -6.71
C SER A 267 -1.16 16.05 -5.64
N HIS A 268 -0.70 16.15 -4.38
CA HIS A 268 -1.51 16.68 -3.29
C HIS A 268 -1.70 18.20 -3.34
N ASP A 269 -0.70 18.94 -3.81
CA ASP A 269 -0.79 20.39 -3.96
C ASP A 269 -1.82 20.80 -5.04
N SER A 270 -1.91 20.00 -6.11
CA SER A 270 -2.84 20.22 -7.23
C SER A 270 -4.23 19.61 -7.05
N ASP A 271 -4.43 18.77 -6.03
CA ASP A 271 -5.70 18.07 -5.82
C ASP A 271 -6.76 19.02 -5.24
N PRO A 272 -7.91 19.22 -5.92
CA PRO A 272 -8.95 20.12 -5.45
C PRO A 272 -9.56 19.70 -4.10
N ARG A 273 -9.46 18.42 -3.72
CA ARG A 273 -9.94 17.92 -2.42
C ARG A 273 -9.16 18.52 -1.23
N TYR A 274 -7.96 19.05 -1.46
CA TYR A 274 -7.08 19.62 -0.44
C TYR A 274 -6.86 21.14 -0.61
N ALA A 275 -7.70 21.80 -1.41
CA ALA A 275 -7.58 23.25 -1.68
C ALA A 275 -7.82 24.13 -0.45
N ASP A 276 -8.57 23.64 0.54
CA ASP A 276 -8.79 24.33 1.81
C ASP A 276 -7.46 24.48 2.59
N PRO A 277 -7.10 25.70 3.04
CA PRO A 277 -5.85 25.95 3.76
C PRO A 277 -5.62 25.06 5.00
N GLU A 278 -6.66 24.77 5.78
CA GLU A 278 -6.55 23.93 6.97
C GLU A 278 -6.33 22.46 6.59
N VAL A 279 -7.03 21.99 5.55
CA VAL A 279 -6.81 20.65 5.00
C VAL A 279 -5.39 20.54 4.47
N LYS A 280 -4.93 21.52 3.70
CA LYS A 280 -3.58 21.57 3.13
C LYS A 280 -2.50 21.56 4.21
N ALA A 281 -2.68 22.32 5.29
CA ALA A 281 -1.77 22.30 6.43
C ALA A 281 -1.69 20.91 7.08
N ARG A 282 -2.82 20.19 7.22
CA ARG A 282 -2.83 18.81 7.71
C ARG A 282 -2.17 17.82 6.76
N VAL A 283 -2.30 18.00 5.43
CA VAL A 283 -1.58 17.15 4.48
C VAL A 283 -0.07 17.42 4.56
N ALA A 284 0.33 18.67 4.73
CA ALA A 284 1.74 19.05 4.86
C ALA A 284 2.41 18.41 6.09
N THR A 285 1.66 18.07 7.15
CA THR A 285 2.25 17.38 8.32
C THR A 285 2.83 16.01 7.99
N LEU A 286 2.34 15.34 6.93
CA LEU A 286 2.91 14.09 6.43
C LEU A 286 4.34 14.24 5.91
N TYR A 287 4.77 15.45 5.60
CA TYR A 287 6.05 15.74 4.96
C TYR A 287 6.99 16.56 5.84
N LEU A 288 6.61 16.90 7.07
CA LEU A 288 7.49 17.65 7.98
C LEU A 288 8.86 16.99 8.21
N PRO A 289 8.97 15.64 8.30
CA PRO A 289 10.28 14.99 8.41
C PRO A 289 11.21 15.22 7.21
N LEU A 290 10.68 15.64 6.05
CA LEU A 290 11.49 16.02 4.90
C LEU A 290 12.45 17.16 5.24
N ILE A 291 12.04 18.09 6.11
CA ILE A 291 12.89 19.22 6.53
C ILE A 291 14.11 18.69 7.28
N GLY A 292 13.92 17.75 8.22
CA GLY A 292 15.02 17.11 8.93
C GLY A 292 16.00 16.40 7.99
N ILE A 293 15.47 15.58 7.08
CA ILE A 293 16.26 14.83 6.09
C ILE A 293 17.08 15.78 5.20
N VAL A 294 16.47 16.88 4.72
CA VAL A 294 17.18 17.86 3.88
C VAL A 294 18.25 18.62 4.67
N MET A 295 18.00 18.94 5.94
CA MET A 295 18.98 19.61 6.80
C MET A 295 20.21 18.72 7.07
N GLU A 296 20.02 17.42 7.26
CA GLU A 296 21.10 16.45 7.44
C GLU A 296 21.93 16.25 6.15
N THR A 297 21.28 16.36 4.99
CA THR A 297 21.89 16.15 3.67
C THR A 297 22.37 17.44 3.01
N LEU A 298 22.18 18.59 3.67
CA LEU A 298 22.53 19.94 3.21
C LEU A 298 23.97 20.07 2.66
N PRO A 299 25.01 19.46 3.28
CA PRO A 299 26.38 19.54 2.75
C PRO A 299 26.55 18.95 1.35
N GLN A 300 25.69 18.02 0.93
CA GLN A 300 25.71 17.42 -0.41
C GLN A 300 24.94 18.26 -1.44
N LEU A 301 23.94 19.02 -0.98
CA LEU A 301 23.06 19.80 -1.84
C LEU A 301 23.65 21.16 -2.22
N HIS A 302 24.53 21.71 -1.37
CA HIS A 302 25.17 22.98 -1.61
C HIS A 302 26.58 23.00 -1.02
N ASP A 303 27.57 23.32 -1.86
CA ASP A 303 28.94 23.55 -1.39
C ASP A 303 29.06 24.93 -0.76
N PHE A 304 29.00 25.01 0.57
CA PHE A 304 29.21 26.25 1.31
C PHE A 304 30.67 26.73 1.31
N THR A 305 31.60 25.96 0.74
CA THR A 305 33.03 26.31 0.65
C THR A 305 33.40 26.98 -0.67
N GLY A 306 32.44 27.16 -1.59
CA GLY A 306 32.61 27.90 -2.84
C GLY A 306 32.93 29.37 -2.60
N LYS A 307 34.21 29.69 -2.39
CA LYS A 307 34.73 31.05 -2.61
C LYS A 307 34.42 31.41 -4.06
N SER A 308 33.51 32.37 -4.27
CA SER A 308 33.43 33.12 -5.52
C SER A 308 34.80 33.75 -5.77
N THR A 309 35.63 33.09 -6.58
CA THR A 309 36.73 33.76 -7.27
C THR A 309 36.10 34.59 -8.39
N TYR A 310 35.84 35.86 -8.08
CA TYR A 310 35.84 36.93 -9.07
C TYR A 310 37.27 37.22 -9.50
#